data_AF-A0A387H1P6-F1
#
_entry.id   AF-A0A387H1P6-F1
#
_cell.length_a   1.000
_cell.length_b   1.000
_cell.length_c   1.000
_cell.angle_alpha   90.00
_cell.angle_beta   90.00
_cell.angle_gamma   90.00
#
_symmetry.space_group_name_H-M   'P 1'
#
loop_
_entity.id
_entity.type
_entity.pdbx_description
1 polymer ?
#
loop_
_entity_poly.entity_id
_entity_poly.type
_entity_poly.pdbx_seq_one_letter_code
_entity_poly.pdbx_strand_id
1 'polypeptide(L)' 'MTSTILGAMLADGHAVFWKINYYVSDMMHGSEDPTDAMQIVRVLAIMLAEEY' A
#
# COMPACT_ATOMS: atom_id res chain seq x y z
N MET A 1 -10.18 -8.67 7.43
CA MET A 1 -9.33 -8.60 6.23
C MET A 1 -8.26 -7.57 6.49
N THR A 2 -6.99 -7.88 6.28
CA THR A 2 -5.88 -6.95 6.53
C THR A 2 -5.95 -5.77 5.56
N SER A 3 -5.95 -4.55 6.08
CA SER A 3 -6.04 -3.27 5.35
C SER A 3 -4.76 -2.90 4.58
N THR A 4 -3.85 -3.85 4.36
CA THR A 4 -2.57 -3.63 3.69
C THR A 4 -2.09 -4.91 3.01
N ILE A 5 -1.55 -4.76 1.80
CA ILE A 5 -0.86 -5.83 1.05
C ILE A 5 0.62 -5.46 0.98
N LEU A 6 1.52 -6.43 1.17
CA LEU A 6 2.98 -6.26 1.14
C LEU A 6 3.59 -7.16 0.06
N GLY A 7 4.66 -6.70 -0.58
CA GLY A 7 5.42 -7.48 -1.54
C GLY A 7 6.85 -6.97 -1.72
N ALA A 8 7.64 -7.75 -2.46
CA ALA A 8 9.00 -7.42 -2.87
C ALA A 8 9.16 -7.69 -4.36
N MET A 9 9.93 -6.86 -5.08
CA MET A 9 10.26 -7.08 -6.49
C MET A 9 11.57 -6.42 -6.89
N LEU A 10 12.10 -6.82 -8.06
CA LEU A 10 13.15 -6.09 -8.75
C LEU A 10 12.52 -5.09 -9.72
N ALA A 11 12.86 -3.81 -9.58
CA ALA A 11 12.40 -2.73 -10.45
C ALA A 11 13.62 -1.91 -10.89
N ASP A 12 13.87 -1.82 -12.19
CA ASP A 12 15.01 -1.10 -12.77
C ASP A 12 16.38 -1.50 -12.17
N GLY A 13 16.56 -2.79 -11.86
CA GLY A 13 17.78 -3.30 -11.22
C GLY A 13 17.86 -3.07 -9.70
N HIS A 14 16.90 -2.38 -9.10
CA HIS A 14 16.82 -2.17 -7.66
C HIS A 14 15.86 -3.17 -7.00
N ALA A 15 16.26 -3.72 -5.86
CA ALA A 15 15.34 -4.45 -4.99
C ALA A 15 14.47 -3.44 -4.23
N VAL A 16 13.15 -3.59 -4.31
CA VAL A 16 12.19 -2.71 -3.64
C VAL A 16 11.17 -3.53 -2.85
N PHE A 17 10.83 -3.01 -1.67
CA PHE A 17 9.61 -3.40 -0.97
C PHE A 17 8.48 -2.47 -1.37
N TRP A 18 7.28 -3.02 -1.52
CA TRP A 18 6.11 -2.22 -1.81
C TRP A 18 4.94 -2.64 -0.94
N LYS A 19 4.03 -1.69 -0.72
CA LYS A 19 2.76 -1.95 -0.06
C LYS A 19 1.62 -1.14 -0.66
N ILE A 20 0.44 -1.75 -0.67
CA ILE A 20 -0.81 -1.03 -0.96
C ILE A 20 -1.57 -0.86 0.34
N ASN A 21 -1.84 0.38 0.72
CA ASN A 21 -2.65 0.74 1.88
C ASN A 21 -4.03 1.22 1.41
N TYR A 22 -5.06 0.89 2.18
CA TYR A 22 -6.42 1.34 1.93
C TYR A 22 -6.81 2.38 2.98
N TYR A 23 -7.10 3.60 2.55
CA TYR A 23 -7.57 4.70 3.39
C TYR A 23 -9.02 5.02 3.08
N VAL A 24 -9.77 5.60 4.01
CA VAL A 24 -11.04 6.26 3.69
C VAL A 24 -10.78 7.59 2.96
N SER A 25 -11.82 8.23 2.42
CA SER A 25 -11.70 9.43 1.57
C SER A 25 -10.99 10.62 2.21
N ASP A 26 -10.94 10.70 3.54
CA ASP A 26 -10.21 11.75 4.27
C ASP A 26 -8.68 11.55 4.29
N MET A 27 -8.19 10.37 3.90
CA MET A 27 -6.78 9.94 3.93
C MET A 27 -6.09 10.00 5.30
N MET A 28 -6.85 10.21 6.38
CA MET A 28 -6.35 10.28 7.75
C MET A 28 -6.48 8.93 8.45
N HIS A 29 -7.43 8.10 8.03
CA HIS A 29 -7.73 6.81 8.66
C HIS A 29 -7.67 5.66 7.64
N GLY A 30 -7.21 4.49 8.10
CA GLY A 30 -7.31 3.27 7.32
C GLY A 30 -8.78 2.88 7.12
N SER A 31 -9.12 2.29 5.97
CA SER A 31 -10.47 1.78 5.75
C SER A 31 -10.74 0.53 6.58
N GLU A 32 -11.87 0.50 7.28
CA GLU A 32 -12.37 -0.69 7.97
C GLU A 32 -12.88 -1.75 6.98
N ASP A 33 -13.40 -1.32 5.82
CA ASP A 33 -13.78 -2.18 4.71
C ASP A 33 -12.91 -1.86 3.47
N PRO A 34 -11.85 -2.65 3.19
CA PRO A 34 -10.98 -2.46 2.04
C PRO A 34 -11.61 -2.92 0.71
N THR A 35 -12.86 -3.42 0.71
CA THR A 35 -13.53 -3.94 -0.50
C THR A 35 -14.50 -2.95 -1.13
N ASP A 36 -14.96 -1.93 -0.40
CA ASP A 36 -15.84 -0.89 -0.94
C ASP A 36 -15.05 0.15 -1.75
N ALA A 37 -14.98 -0.07 -3.06
CA ALA A 37 -14.28 0.82 -3.98
C ALA A 37 -14.85 2.26 -4.03
N MET A 38 -16.07 2.51 -3.53
CA MET A 38 -16.65 3.87 -3.48
C MET A 38 -16.15 4.66 -2.27
N GLN A 39 -15.64 3.99 -1.24
CA GLN A 39 -15.29 4.60 0.05
C GLN A 39 -13.78 4.55 0.36
N ILE A 40 -12.96 3.98 -0.53
CA ILE A 40 -11.54 3.79 -0.29
C ILE A 40 -10.62 4.48 -1.31
N VAL A 41 -9.53 5.03 -0.80
CA VAL A 41 -8.37 5.49 -1.57
C VAL A 41 -7.25 4.47 -1.42
N ARG A 42 -6.67 4.04 -2.55
CA ARG A 42 -5.57 3.08 -2.59
C ARG A 42 -4.25 3.81 -2.78
N VAL A 43 -3.30 3.61 -1.86
CA VAL A 43 -1.98 4.23 -1.90
C VAL A 43 -0.91 3.17 -2.03
N LEU A 44 -0.16 3.21 -3.13
CA LEU A 44 1.04 2.40 -3.34
C LEU A 44 2.25 3.16 -2.74
N ALA A 45 2.87 2.57 -1.72
CA ALA A 45 4.17 3.02 -1.22
C ALA A 45 5.26 2.08 -1.72
N ILE A 46 6.35 2.66 -2.24
CA ILE A 46 7.54 1.95 -2.70
C ILE A 46 8.70 2.40 -1.81
N MET A 47 9.45 1.43 -1.30
CA MET A 47 10.59 1.63 -0.41
C MET A 47 11.77 0.86 -1.00
N LEU A 48 12.96 1.47 -1.02
CA LEU A 48 14.16 0.78 -1.46
C LEU A 48 14.53 -0.29 -0.42
N ALA A 49 14.86 -1.50 -0.87
CA ALA A 49 15.20 -2.58 0.05
C ALA A 49 16.56 -2.36 0.74
N GLU A 50 17.42 -1.51 0.18
CA GLU A 50 18.74 -1.16 0.74
C GLU A 50 18.66 -0.19 1.93
N GLU A 51 17.50 0.43 2.15
CA GLU A 51 17.25 1.33 3.30
C GLU A 51 16.82 0.55 4.57
N TYR A 52 16.75 -0.78 4.49
CA TYR A 52 16.42 -1.72 5.56
C TYR A 52 17.57 -2.69 5.84
#